data_AF-A0A9D2MWD0-F1
#
_entry.id   AF-A0A9D2MWD0-F1
#
_cell.length_a   1.000
_cell.length_b   1.000
_cell.length_c   1.000
_cell.angle_alpha   90.00
_cell.angle_beta   90.00
_cell.angle_gamma   90.00
#
_symmetry.space_group_name_H-M   'P 1'
#
loop_
_entity.id
_entity.type
_entity.pdbx_description
1 polymer ?
#
loop_
_entity_poly.entity_id
_entity_poly.type
_entity_poly.pdbx_seq_one_letter_code
_entity_poly.pdbx_strand_id
1 'polypeptide(L)'
;MNQREKERYESLLCVSGSVMGVVEIPSIHVSLPLYHGTDPEVLQTAVGHLAGSSLPVGGAGTHCVISGHRGLPSARLFTDLDQLNEGDLFTLSVLNQTLWYEVDQIRVVEPNDTSLLALEEGQDLCTLVTCTPYGVNSHRLLVRGHRVPTPQQETGPSTDSATTSQRGFWVIAVALPALLLLILWAKRIRTRKKNPLGRGSS
;
A
#
# COMPACT_ATOMS: atom_id res chain seq x y z
N MET A 1 34.08 -8.07 4.43
CA MET A 1 34.17 -6.59 4.50
C MET A 1 35.12 -6.23 5.64
N ASN A 2 36.14 -5.42 5.37
CA ASN A 2 37.03 -4.91 6.41
C ASN A 2 36.37 -3.72 7.17
N GLN A 3 37.01 -3.27 8.26
CA GLN A 3 36.45 -2.23 9.12
C GLN A 3 36.21 -0.89 8.40
N ARG A 4 37.13 -0.46 7.53
CA ARG A 4 36.99 0.80 6.78
C ARG A 4 35.88 0.74 5.75
N GLU A 5 35.72 -0.41 5.10
CA GLU A 5 34.63 -0.65 4.17
C GLU A 5 33.27 -0.64 4.89
N LYS A 6 33.21 -1.22 6.09
CA LYS A 6 32.00 -1.20 6.93
C LYS A 6 31.61 0.23 7.32
N GLU A 7 32.56 1.00 7.83
CA GLU A 7 32.34 2.40 8.21
C GLU A 7 31.90 3.24 7.01
N ARG A 8 32.52 3.03 5.85
CA ARG A 8 32.10 3.68 4.60
C ARG A 8 30.67 3.30 4.24
N TYR A 9 30.34 2.02 4.26
CA TYR A 9 29.00 1.53 3.94
C TYR A 9 27.94 2.15 4.87
N GLU A 10 28.17 2.15 6.18
CA GLU A 10 27.25 2.72 7.19
C GLU A 10 27.09 4.24 7.09
N SER A 11 28.04 4.94 6.43
CA SER A 11 27.94 6.38 6.19
C SER A 11 27.08 6.76 4.97
N LEU A 12 26.74 5.81 4.10
CA LEU A 12 26.00 6.08 2.87
C LEU A 12 24.50 6.19 3.17
N LEU A 13 23.80 7.12 2.50
CA LEU A 13 22.34 7.28 2.65
C LEU A 13 21.87 7.49 4.11
N CYS A 14 22.71 8.05 4.97
CA CYS A 14 22.49 8.22 6.40
C CYS A 14 22.39 9.72 6.74
N VAL A 15 21.25 10.36 6.47
CA VAL A 15 21.08 11.84 6.59
C VAL A 15 20.52 12.27 7.95
N SER A 16 19.69 11.46 8.60
CA SER A 16 18.96 11.82 9.83
C SER A 16 18.91 10.71 10.89
N GLY A 17 19.78 9.70 10.76
CA GLY A 17 19.82 8.50 11.59
C GLY A 17 20.20 7.27 10.76
N SER A 18 20.14 6.07 11.33
CA SER A 18 20.63 4.83 10.69
C SER A 18 19.78 4.28 9.53
N VAL A 19 18.69 4.97 9.16
CA VAL A 19 17.71 4.56 8.15
C VAL A 19 18.18 5.02 6.76
N MET A 20 18.27 4.08 5.82
CA MET A 20 18.53 4.35 4.39
C MET A 20 17.28 4.87 3.67
N GLY A 21 16.11 4.37 4.04
CA GLY A 21 14.86 4.65 3.33
C GLY A 21 13.67 3.87 3.87
N VAL A 22 12.66 3.68 3.03
CA VAL A 22 11.45 2.91 3.34
C VAL A 22 11.13 1.98 2.18
N VAL A 23 10.75 0.73 2.50
CA VAL A 23 10.17 -0.22 1.54
C VAL A 23 8.67 -0.22 1.70
N GLU A 24 7.93 -0.02 0.61
CA GLU A 24 6.47 -0.11 0.61
C GLU A 24 5.98 -1.15 -0.40
N ILE A 25 5.02 -1.97 0.02
CA ILE A 25 4.41 -3.02 -0.79
C ILE A 25 2.88 -2.90 -0.62
N PRO A 26 2.19 -2.14 -1.48
CA PRO A 26 0.79 -1.79 -1.28
C PRO A 26 -0.16 -2.98 -1.22
N SER A 27 0.05 -4.01 -2.05
CA SER A 27 -0.84 -5.17 -2.16
C SER A 27 -0.94 -5.99 -0.87
N ILE A 28 0.08 -5.92 -0.02
CA ILE A 28 0.13 -6.62 1.28
C ILE A 28 0.25 -5.65 2.47
N HIS A 29 0.00 -4.36 2.25
CA HIS A 29 0.01 -3.30 3.28
C HIS A 29 1.30 -3.22 4.11
N VAL A 30 2.45 -3.42 3.46
CA VAL A 30 3.76 -3.29 4.09
C VAL A 30 4.30 -1.87 3.87
N SER A 31 4.76 -1.24 4.94
CA SER A 31 5.58 -0.02 4.92
C SER A 31 6.60 -0.14 6.05
N LEU A 32 7.87 -0.38 5.70
CA LEU A 32 8.93 -0.74 6.66
C LEU A 32 10.16 0.13 6.46
N PRO A 33 10.79 0.61 7.55
CA PRO A 33 12.06 1.31 7.45
C PRO A 33 13.15 0.34 6.95
N LEU A 34 14.02 0.85 6.07
CA LEU A 34 15.16 0.15 5.52
C LEU A 34 16.44 0.62 6.20
N TYR A 35 17.17 -0.30 6.83
CA TYR A 35 18.42 -0.01 7.51
C TYR A 35 19.62 -0.67 6.82
N HIS A 36 20.80 -0.24 7.21
CA HIS A 36 22.05 -0.88 6.85
C HIS A 36 22.18 -2.26 7.49
N GLY A 37 22.52 -3.26 6.67
CA GLY A 37 22.94 -4.57 7.16
C GLY A 37 21.74 -5.45 7.55
N THR A 38 22.05 -6.67 7.94
CA THR A 38 21.06 -7.70 8.28
C THR A 38 21.31 -8.23 9.69
N ASP A 39 21.78 -7.35 10.59
CA ASP A 39 22.03 -7.70 11.97
C ASP A 39 20.71 -8.02 12.69
N PRO A 40 20.72 -8.94 13.67
CA PRO A 40 19.50 -9.35 14.37
C PRO A 40 18.70 -8.18 14.95
N GLU A 41 19.37 -7.15 15.48
CA GLU A 41 18.72 -5.97 16.07
C GLU A 41 17.88 -5.19 15.05
N VAL A 42 18.37 -5.08 13.81
CA VAL A 42 17.63 -4.47 12.70
C VAL A 42 16.44 -5.35 12.33
N LEU A 43 16.68 -6.64 12.09
CA LEU A 43 15.66 -7.55 11.56
C LEU A 43 14.52 -7.84 12.54
N GLN A 44 14.66 -7.50 13.83
CA GLN A 44 13.56 -7.59 14.80
C GLN A 44 12.48 -6.53 14.61
N THR A 45 12.80 -5.40 13.98
CA THR A 45 11.90 -4.23 13.90
C THR A 45 11.75 -3.64 12.51
N ALA A 46 12.65 -3.99 11.59
CA ALA A 46 12.79 -3.35 10.29
C ALA A 46 13.29 -4.33 9.21
N VAL A 47 13.45 -3.83 7.98
CA VAL A 47 14.12 -4.56 6.91
C VAL A 47 15.57 -4.06 6.76
N GLY A 48 16.43 -4.96 6.34
CA GLY A 48 17.87 -4.72 6.25
C GLY A 48 18.38 -4.85 4.83
N HIS A 49 19.19 -3.89 4.38
CA HIS A 49 19.93 -4.00 3.12
C HIS A 49 21.09 -4.99 3.28
N LEU A 50 21.22 -5.94 2.36
CA LEU A 50 22.30 -6.94 2.38
C LEU A 50 23.63 -6.28 1.97
N ALA A 51 24.57 -6.17 2.90
CA ALA A 51 25.90 -5.63 2.59
C ALA A 51 26.58 -6.47 1.48
N GLY A 52 27.03 -5.80 0.42
CA GLY A 52 27.61 -6.44 -0.76
C GLY A 52 26.68 -6.44 -1.98
N SER A 53 25.36 -6.21 -1.82
CA SER A 53 24.48 -5.88 -2.95
C SER A 53 24.59 -4.40 -3.32
N SER A 54 24.00 -4.02 -4.47
CA SER A 54 23.91 -2.61 -4.87
C SER A 54 23.05 -1.82 -3.89
N LEU A 55 23.44 -0.57 -3.61
CA LEU A 55 22.64 0.32 -2.76
C LEU A 55 21.24 0.57 -3.35
N PRO A 56 20.23 0.92 -2.53
CA PRO A 56 18.84 1.11 -2.95
C PRO A 56 18.61 2.44 -3.70
N VAL A 57 19.50 2.80 -4.62
CA VAL A 57 19.42 4.00 -5.48
C VAL A 57 19.11 3.66 -6.94
N GLY A 58 19.10 2.37 -7.28
CA GLY A 58 18.88 1.85 -8.63
C GLY A 58 20.02 2.19 -9.59
N GLY A 59 19.74 2.05 -10.89
CA GLY A 59 20.68 2.26 -11.98
C GLY A 59 20.94 0.99 -12.80
N ALA A 60 21.35 1.17 -14.06
CA ALA A 60 21.66 0.04 -14.94
C ALA A 60 22.85 -0.77 -14.40
N GLY A 61 22.73 -2.10 -14.43
CA GLY A 61 23.71 -3.03 -13.89
C GLY A 61 23.71 -3.09 -12.36
N THR A 62 22.57 -2.81 -11.70
CA THR A 62 22.44 -2.88 -10.24
C THR A 62 21.45 -3.97 -9.82
N HIS A 63 21.73 -4.57 -8.66
CA HIS A 63 20.82 -5.51 -7.99
C HIS A 63 20.87 -5.24 -6.49
N CYS A 64 19.83 -4.59 -5.96
CA CYS A 64 19.65 -4.35 -4.54
C CYS A 64 19.00 -5.56 -3.87
N VAL A 65 19.48 -5.95 -2.68
CA VAL A 65 18.89 -7.06 -1.94
C VAL A 65 18.46 -6.58 -0.55
N ILE A 66 17.19 -6.80 -0.21
CA ILE A 66 16.59 -6.37 1.05
C ILE A 66 16.03 -7.60 1.77
N SER A 67 16.48 -7.82 3.00
CA SER A 67 16.10 -8.94 3.83
C SER A 67 15.16 -8.51 4.96
N GLY A 68 14.15 -9.34 5.24
CA GLY A 68 13.25 -9.17 6.38
C GLY A 68 12.87 -10.51 7.00
N HIS A 69 12.64 -10.54 8.31
CA HIS A 69 12.15 -11.75 8.97
C HIS A 69 10.72 -12.11 8.53
N ARG A 70 10.39 -13.40 8.67
CA ARG A 70 9.05 -13.95 8.47
C ARG A 70 8.51 -14.48 9.79
N GLY A 71 7.35 -14.01 10.22
CA GLY A 71 6.62 -14.58 11.35
C GLY A 71 7.22 -14.30 12.72
N LEU A 72 7.71 -13.09 12.98
CA LEU A 72 8.07 -12.71 14.35
C LEU A 72 6.80 -12.53 15.20
N PRO A 73 6.83 -12.89 16.50
CA PRO A 73 5.72 -12.59 17.42
C PRO A 73 5.50 -11.08 17.61
N SER A 74 6.55 -10.28 17.47
CA SER A 74 6.57 -8.84 17.76
C SER A 74 6.19 -7.95 16.56
N ALA A 75 6.38 -8.42 15.32
CA ALA A 75 6.18 -7.63 14.11
C ALA A 75 5.89 -8.52 12.89
N ARG A 76 5.03 -8.03 11.97
CA ARG A 76 4.71 -8.78 10.74
C ARG A 76 5.87 -8.79 9.73
N LEU A 77 6.57 -7.67 9.53
CA LEU A 77 7.68 -7.57 8.57
C LEU A 77 7.31 -8.19 7.20
N PHE A 78 8.09 -9.16 6.70
CA PHE A 78 7.83 -9.87 5.44
C PHE A 78 7.00 -11.16 5.63
N THR A 79 6.17 -11.24 6.67
CA THR A 79 5.29 -12.40 6.93
C THR A 79 4.46 -12.79 5.71
N ASP A 80 3.88 -11.79 5.04
CA ASP A 80 2.93 -11.94 3.94
C ASP A 80 3.58 -11.80 2.56
N LEU A 81 4.92 -11.87 2.47
CA LEU A 81 5.65 -11.70 1.21
C LEU A 81 5.31 -12.80 0.18
N ASP A 82 4.83 -13.96 0.63
CA ASP A 82 4.37 -15.06 -0.21
C ASP A 82 3.01 -14.81 -0.87
N GLN A 83 2.32 -13.73 -0.52
CA GLN A 83 1.07 -13.33 -1.17
C GLN A 83 1.30 -12.47 -2.43
N LEU A 84 2.54 -12.06 -2.68
CA LEU A 84 2.90 -11.31 -3.89
C LEU A 84 2.84 -12.20 -5.12
N ASN A 85 2.45 -11.58 -6.23
CA ASN A 85 2.39 -12.19 -7.56
C ASN A 85 3.24 -11.39 -8.55
N GLU A 86 3.61 -12.02 -9.66
CA GLU A 86 4.20 -11.30 -10.79
C GLU A 86 3.24 -10.19 -11.25
N GLY A 87 3.79 -9.00 -11.52
CA GLY A 87 3.05 -7.77 -11.81
C GLY A 87 2.72 -6.91 -10.58
N ASP A 88 2.87 -7.42 -9.35
CA ASP A 88 2.72 -6.58 -8.16
C ASP A 88 3.82 -5.52 -8.08
N LEU A 89 3.48 -4.35 -7.53
CA LEU A 89 4.41 -3.24 -7.37
C LEU A 89 4.92 -3.12 -5.93
N PHE A 90 6.20 -2.76 -5.81
CA PHE A 90 6.77 -2.27 -4.56
C PHE A 90 7.67 -1.06 -4.82
N THR A 91 7.92 -0.27 -3.77
CA THR A 91 8.73 0.94 -3.87
C THR A 91 9.87 0.96 -2.87
N LEU A 92 10.96 1.63 -3.25
CA LEU A 92 12.02 2.06 -2.37
C LEU A 92 12.01 3.58 -2.31
N SER A 93 11.64 4.15 -1.17
CA SER A 93 11.73 5.58 -0.91
C SER A 93 13.05 5.89 -0.23
N VAL A 94 13.97 6.51 -0.95
CA VAL A 94 15.34 6.81 -0.50
C VAL A 94 15.62 8.29 -0.74
N LEU A 95 15.97 9.01 0.32
CA LEU A 95 16.11 10.47 0.31
C LEU A 95 14.87 11.17 -0.28
N ASN A 96 15.00 11.85 -1.41
CA ASN A 96 13.92 12.58 -2.09
C ASN A 96 13.41 11.84 -3.35
N GLN A 97 13.68 10.54 -3.47
CA GLN A 97 13.30 9.74 -4.63
C GLN A 97 12.47 8.52 -4.20
N THR A 98 11.50 8.17 -5.04
CA THR A 98 10.75 6.91 -4.93
C THR A 98 11.03 6.10 -6.19
N LEU A 99 11.64 4.93 -6.00
CA LEU A 99 11.98 3.99 -7.06
C LEU A 99 10.90 2.91 -7.10
N TRP A 100 10.29 2.69 -8.25
CA TRP A 100 9.23 1.69 -8.44
C TRP A 100 9.77 0.43 -9.08
N TYR A 101 9.39 -0.72 -8.53
CA TYR A 101 9.74 -2.03 -9.05
C TYR A 101 8.48 -2.86 -9.26
N GLU A 102 8.44 -3.59 -10.36
CA GLU A 102 7.39 -4.56 -10.68
C GLU A 102 7.96 -5.97 -10.53
N VAL A 103 7.26 -6.81 -9.75
CA VAL A 103 7.66 -8.19 -9.49
C VAL A 103 7.66 -8.97 -10.80
N ASP A 104 8.81 -9.54 -11.15
CA ASP A 104 9.01 -10.30 -12.40
C ASP A 104 9.36 -11.77 -12.15
N GLN A 105 9.74 -12.12 -10.93
CA GLN A 105 10.15 -13.47 -10.58
C GLN A 105 9.98 -13.75 -9.09
N ILE A 106 9.39 -14.91 -8.76
CA ILE A 106 9.28 -15.43 -7.40
C ILE A 106 9.90 -16.83 -7.33
N ARG A 107 10.84 -17.04 -6.41
CA ARG A 107 11.57 -18.32 -6.28
C ARG A 107 11.75 -18.73 -4.83
N VAL A 108 11.73 -20.04 -4.60
CA VAL A 108 12.16 -20.66 -3.34
C VAL A 108 13.50 -21.35 -3.58
N VAL A 109 14.50 -21.01 -2.78
CA VAL A 109 15.88 -21.53 -2.92
C VAL A 109 16.44 -22.00 -1.59
N GLU A 110 17.52 -22.77 -1.63
CA GLU A 110 18.28 -23.12 -0.43
C GLU A 110 18.97 -21.88 0.17
N PRO A 111 19.20 -21.82 1.50
CA PRO A 111 19.83 -20.66 2.14
C PRO A 111 21.20 -20.26 1.58
N ASN A 112 21.94 -21.21 1.01
CA ASN A 112 23.28 -21.00 0.47
C ASN A 112 23.28 -20.71 -1.05
N ASP A 113 22.12 -20.81 -1.71
CA ASP A 113 22.00 -20.51 -3.12
C ASP A 113 21.74 -19.02 -3.32
N THR A 114 22.80 -18.31 -3.71
CA THR A 114 22.77 -16.88 -4.01
C THR A 114 22.86 -16.60 -5.51
N SER A 115 22.75 -17.62 -6.36
CA SER A 115 22.92 -17.50 -7.81
C SER A 115 21.97 -16.49 -8.45
N LEU A 116 20.74 -16.42 -7.93
CA LEU A 116 19.69 -15.51 -8.38
C LEU A 116 19.82 -14.07 -7.86
N LEU A 117 20.81 -13.80 -6.99
CA LEU A 117 21.09 -12.47 -6.45
C LEU A 117 22.23 -11.75 -7.20
N ALA A 118 22.73 -12.37 -8.28
CA ALA A 118 23.79 -11.81 -9.10
C ALA A 118 23.31 -10.55 -9.87
N LEU A 119 24.26 -9.71 -10.26
CA LEU A 119 24.00 -8.60 -11.17
C LEU A 119 23.66 -9.13 -12.57
N GLU A 120 22.71 -8.47 -13.22
CA GLU A 120 22.39 -8.73 -14.63
C GLU A 120 22.75 -7.49 -15.46
N GLU A 121 23.40 -7.70 -16.60
CA GLU A 121 23.93 -6.61 -17.43
C GLU A 121 22.79 -5.70 -17.93
N GLY A 122 22.93 -4.40 -17.67
CA GLY A 122 21.97 -3.39 -18.08
C GLY A 122 20.65 -3.36 -17.28
N GLN A 123 20.43 -4.30 -16.36
CA GLN A 123 19.20 -4.36 -15.56
C GLN A 123 19.30 -3.52 -14.27
N ASP A 124 18.17 -3.01 -13.80
CA ASP A 124 18.02 -2.38 -12.48
C ASP A 124 17.03 -3.23 -11.69
N LEU A 125 17.56 -4.04 -10.77
CA LEU A 125 16.83 -5.10 -10.07
C LEU A 125 16.80 -4.86 -8.56
N CYS A 126 15.72 -5.30 -7.92
CA CYS A 126 15.64 -5.38 -6.47
C CYS A 126 15.00 -6.71 -6.05
N THR A 127 15.63 -7.44 -5.13
CA THR A 127 15.08 -8.67 -4.56
C THR A 127 14.76 -8.49 -3.08
N LEU A 128 13.51 -8.77 -2.71
CA LEU A 128 13.04 -8.90 -1.34
C LEU A 128 13.22 -10.36 -0.89
N VAL A 129 13.87 -10.56 0.26
CA VAL A 129 14.26 -11.88 0.76
C VAL A 129 13.64 -12.13 2.12
N THR A 130 13.05 -13.31 2.28
CA THR A 130 12.61 -13.79 3.60
C THR A 130 12.77 -15.29 3.76
N CYS A 131 12.58 -15.81 4.96
CA CYS A 131 12.61 -17.26 5.22
C CYS A 131 11.29 -17.93 4.83
N THR A 132 11.35 -19.18 4.39
CA THR A 132 10.15 -19.97 4.03
C THR A 132 10.43 -21.47 4.22
N PRO A 133 9.44 -22.36 4.37
CA PRO A 133 8.04 -22.12 4.72
C PRO A 133 7.86 -21.46 6.09
N TYR A 134 6.68 -20.88 6.33
CA TYR A 134 6.35 -20.19 7.59
C TYR A 134 6.54 -21.12 8.80
N GLY A 135 7.28 -20.66 9.82
CA GLY A 135 7.57 -21.43 11.03
C GLY A 135 8.61 -22.56 10.86
N VAL A 136 9.03 -22.88 9.63
CA VAL A 136 10.06 -23.89 9.33
C VAL A 136 11.38 -23.23 8.95
N ASN A 137 11.33 -22.17 8.13
CA ASN A 137 12.48 -21.33 7.76
C ASN A 137 13.68 -22.09 7.13
N SER A 138 13.43 -23.25 6.50
CA SER A 138 14.47 -24.10 5.89
C SER A 138 15.01 -23.55 4.57
N HIS A 139 14.24 -22.70 3.89
CA HIS A 139 14.54 -22.13 2.58
C HIS A 139 14.44 -20.60 2.61
N ARG A 140 14.72 -19.98 1.47
CA ARG A 140 14.53 -18.54 1.24
C ARG A 140 13.50 -18.32 0.15
N LEU A 141 12.56 -17.42 0.41
CA LEU A 141 11.68 -16.86 -0.60
C LEU A 141 12.36 -15.61 -1.16
N LEU A 142 12.56 -15.60 -2.47
CA LEU A 142 13.09 -14.47 -3.23
C LEU A 142 11.96 -13.91 -4.08
N VAL A 143 11.61 -12.65 -3.86
CA VAL A 143 10.69 -11.88 -4.71
C VAL A 143 11.49 -10.80 -5.40
N ARG A 144 11.77 -11.00 -6.69
CA ARG A 144 12.52 -10.06 -7.50
C ARG A 144 11.56 -9.16 -8.26
N GLY A 145 11.91 -7.88 -8.33
CA GLY A 145 11.30 -6.93 -9.24
C GLY A 145 12.34 -6.21 -10.09
N HIS A 146 11.90 -5.78 -11.26
CA HIS A 146 12.66 -4.94 -12.17
C HIS A 146 12.16 -3.50 -12.10
N ARG A 147 13.07 -2.54 -12.33
CA ARG A 147 12.75 -1.13 -12.28
C ARG A 147 11.71 -0.75 -13.34
N VAL A 148 10.67 -0.04 -12.92
CA VAL A 148 9.66 0.56 -13.80
C VAL A 148 9.61 2.07 -13.63
N PRO A 149 9.13 2.83 -14.64
CA PRO A 149 8.83 4.24 -14.47
C PRO A 149 7.82 4.46 -13.34
N THR A 150 7.88 5.61 -12.67
CA THR A 150 6.84 6.02 -11.73
C THR A 150 5.48 5.93 -12.42
N PRO A 151 4.52 5.13 -11.92
CA PRO A 151 3.19 5.08 -12.47
C PRO A 151 2.63 6.50 -12.50
N GLN A 152 2.23 6.95 -13.69
CA GLN A 152 1.49 8.21 -13.79
C GLN A 152 0.21 7.99 -13.01
N GLN A 153 0.08 8.66 -11.86
CA GLN A 153 -1.25 8.85 -11.31
C GLN A 153 -2.02 9.58 -12.40
N GLU A 154 -3.04 8.92 -12.94
CA GLU A 154 -4.01 9.60 -13.79
C GLU A 154 -4.58 10.73 -12.92
N THR A 155 -4.00 11.92 -13.04
CA THR A 155 -4.64 13.17 -12.63
C THR A 155 -5.75 13.43 -13.64
N GLY A 156 -6.71 12.51 -13.71
CA GLY A 156 -8.07 12.89 -14.03
C GLY A 156 -8.47 13.96 -13.01
N PRO A 157 -9.21 14.99 -13.42
CA PRO A 157 -9.61 16.04 -12.49
C PRO A 157 -10.24 15.37 -11.28
N SER A 158 -9.61 15.55 -10.11
CA SER A 158 -10.21 15.25 -8.81
C SER A 158 -11.50 16.05 -8.75
N THR A 159 -12.59 15.47 -9.25
CA THR A 159 -13.91 15.94 -8.89
C THR A 159 -13.98 15.71 -7.40
N ASP A 160 -13.89 16.79 -6.64
CA ASP A 160 -14.38 16.91 -5.27
C ASP A 160 -15.83 16.38 -5.22
N SER A 161 -15.99 15.07 -5.21
CA SER A 161 -17.27 14.41 -4.98
C SER A 161 -17.41 14.07 -3.50
N ALA A 162 -17.03 15.05 -2.67
CA ALA A 162 -17.53 15.20 -1.31
C ALA A 162 -18.47 16.41 -1.24
N THR A 163 -19.25 16.70 -2.29
CA THR A 163 -20.45 17.57 -2.20
C THR A 163 -21.52 17.10 -3.17
N THR A 164 -21.98 15.84 -3.07
CA THR A 164 -23.28 15.45 -3.64
C THR A 164 -23.94 14.39 -2.76
N SER A 165 -24.27 14.78 -1.53
CA SER A 165 -25.33 14.11 -0.75
C SER A 165 -25.96 15.05 0.28
N GLN A 166 -26.33 16.27 -0.15
CA GLN A 166 -27.24 17.13 0.62
C GLN A 166 -28.37 17.76 -0.20
N ARG A 167 -28.37 17.61 -1.53
CA ARG A 167 -29.42 18.18 -2.39
C ARG A 167 -30.71 17.34 -2.45
N GLY A 168 -30.70 16.09 -1.98
CA GLY A 168 -31.87 15.20 -1.98
C GLY A 168 -32.75 15.27 -0.72
N PHE A 169 -32.19 15.67 0.43
CA PHE A 169 -32.94 15.66 1.70
C PHE A 169 -34.03 16.73 1.77
N TRP A 170 -33.78 17.94 1.25
CA TRP A 170 -34.78 19.01 1.24
C TRP A 170 -35.99 18.71 0.35
N VAL A 171 -35.81 17.98 -0.75
CA VAL A 171 -36.92 17.60 -1.65
C VAL A 171 -37.90 16.68 -0.92
N ILE A 172 -37.40 15.71 -0.15
CA ILE A 172 -38.23 14.81 0.66
C ILE A 172 -38.89 15.57 1.83
N ALA A 173 -38.15 16.48 2.46
CA ALA A 173 -38.66 17.29 3.58
C ALA A 173 -39.80 18.24 3.17
N VAL A 174 -39.88 18.68 1.91
CA VAL A 174 -40.96 19.55 1.40
C VAL A 174 -42.11 18.75 0.78
N ALA A 175 -41.82 17.66 0.05
CA ALA A 175 -42.84 16.91 -0.67
C ALA A 175 -43.84 16.19 0.25
N LEU A 176 -43.38 15.62 1.36
CA LEU A 176 -44.24 14.91 2.33
C LEU A 176 -45.26 15.83 3.04
N PRO A 177 -44.88 16.98 3.63
CA PRO A 177 -45.86 17.89 4.23
C PRO A 177 -46.78 18.52 3.19
N ALA A 178 -46.31 18.82 1.97
CA ALA A 178 -47.17 19.33 0.91
C ALA A 178 -48.24 18.32 0.47
N LEU A 179 -47.88 17.04 0.33
CA LEU A 179 -48.82 15.97 0.03
C LEU A 179 -49.85 15.77 1.16
N LEU A 180 -49.41 15.84 2.42
CA LEU A 180 -50.28 15.70 3.59
C LEU A 180 -51.29 16.86 3.68
N LEU A 181 -50.86 18.09 3.40
CA LEU A 181 -51.73 19.27 3.30
C LEU A 181 -52.75 19.14 2.17
N LEU A 182 -52.35 18.63 1.00
CA LEU A 182 -53.24 18.36 -0.13
C LEU A 182 -54.32 17.33 0.22
N ILE A 183 -53.95 16.25 0.92
CA ILE A 183 -54.89 15.21 1.37
C ILE A 183 -55.87 15.79 2.40
N LEU A 184 -55.39 16.58 3.37
CA LEU A 184 -56.26 17.25 4.36
C LEU A 184 -57.20 18.27 3.70
N TRP A 185 -56.71 19.03 2.73
CA TRP A 185 -57.52 19.99 1.96
C TRP A 185 -58.60 19.28 1.14
N ALA A 186 -58.25 18.21 0.43
CA ALA A 186 -59.21 17.40 -0.33
C ALA A 186 -60.27 16.76 0.58
N LYS A 187 -59.87 16.24 1.76
CA LYS A 187 -60.82 15.74 2.77
C LYS A 187 -61.75 16.84 3.27
N ARG A 188 -61.24 18.05 3.54
CA ARG A 188 -62.03 19.21 4.01
C ARG A 188 -63.04 19.70 2.96
N ILE A 189 -62.70 19.66 1.68
CA ILE A 189 -63.63 19.98 0.59
C ILE A 189 -64.70 18.90 0.47
N ARG A 190 -64.33 17.62 0.63
CA ARG A 190 -65.28 16.51 0.56
C ARG A 190 -66.24 16.50 1.75
N THR A 191 -65.80 16.87 2.95
CA THR A 191 -66.69 17.04 4.12
C THR A 191 -67.58 18.27 4.00
N ARG A 192 -67.09 19.38 3.43
CA ARG A 192 -67.93 20.55 3.11
C ARG A 192 -69.02 20.24 2.08
N LYS A 193 -68.72 19.42 1.05
CA LYS A 193 -69.73 18.94 0.09
C LYS A 193 -70.75 17.96 0.71
N LYS A 194 -70.40 17.29 1.83
CA LYS A 194 -71.31 16.38 2.55
C LYS A 194 -72.19 17.07 3.60
N ASN A 195 -71.93 18.35 3.92
CA ASN A 195 -72.86 19.18 4.70
C ASN A 195 -73.45 20.31 3.83
N PRO A 196 -74.37 20.01 2.89
CA PRO A 196 -75.38 20.99 2.52
C PRO A 196 -76.37 21.08 3.70
N LEU A 197 -76.60 22.31 4.16
CA LEU A 197 -77.56 22.65 5.19
C LEU A 197 -78.89 21.91 4.99
N GLY A 198 -79.27 21.09 5.96
CA GLY A 198 -80.68 20.86 6.23
C GLY A 198 -81.30 22.19 6.64
N ARG A 199 -82.17 22.73 5.78
CA ARG A 199 -83.13 23.77 6.14
C ARG A 199 -84.49 23.36 5.59
N GLY A 200 -85.46 23.14 6.48
CA GLY A 200 -86.89 23.24 6.16
C GLY A 200 -87.81 22.13 6.69
N SER A 201 -88.39 22.35 7.87
CA SER A 201 -89.79 22.06 8.27
C SER A 201 -89.92 22.56 9.72
N SER A 202 -90.77 23.50 10.11
CA SER A 202 -92.01 24.07 9.59
C SER A 202 -92.12 25.54 10.03
#